data_AF-A0A9W6Z3U0-F1
#
_entry.id   AF-A0A9W6Z3U0-F1
#
_cell.length_a   1.000
_cell.length_b   1.000
_cell.length_c   1.000
_cell.angle_alpha   90.00
_cell.angle_beta   90.00
_cell.angle_gamma   90.00
#
_symmetry.space_group_name_H-M   'P 1'
#
loop_
_entity.id
_entity.type
_entity.pdbx_description
1 polymer ?
#
loop_
_entity_poly.entity_id
_entity_poly.type
_entity_poly.pdbx_seq_one_letter_code
_entity_poly.pdbx_strand_id
1 'polypeptide(L)'
;MTHIELVVIILKTEPELEDEPKEGIVWSAGFKDFIRIALTKMSRKRPSPRQMLEHPWMISQIKKKVKMDKLVEYCWGTNLD
;
A
#
# COMPACT_ATOMS: atom_id res chain seq x y z
N MET A 1 -25.13 -12.10 2.73
CA MET A 1 -24.23 -11.91 1.59
C MET A 1 -23.87 -13.28 1.05
N THR A 2 -24.22 -13.55 -0.19
CA THR A 2 -23.97 -14.83 -0.85
C THR A 2 -22.56 -14.84 -1.46
N HIS A 3 -22.05 -16.05 -1.73
CA HIS A 3 -20.74 -16.22 -2.36
C HIS A 3 -20.66 -15.57 -3.75
N ILE A 4 -21.79 -15.52 -4.47
CA ILE A 4 -21.88 -14.89 -5.79
C ILE A 4 -21.81 -13.37 -5.67
N GLU A 5 -22.50 -12.78 -4.70
CA GLU A 5 -22.45 -11.32 -4.44
C GLU A 5 -21.03 -10.86 -4.13
N LEU A 6 -20.28 -11.62 -3.32
CA LEU A 6 -18.87 -11.34 -3.01
C LEU A 6 -17.99 -11.30 -4.26
N VAL A 7 -18.13 -12.31 -5.14
CA VAL A 7 -17.37 -12.38 -6.40
C VAL A 7 -17.70 -11.18 -7.29
N VAL A 8 -18.98 -10.80 -7.37
CA VAL A 8 -19.42 -9.63 -8.14
C VAL A 8 -18.81 -8.33 -7.60
N ILE A 9 -18.76 -8.15 -6.27
CA ILE A 9 -18.12 -7.00 -5.64
C ILE A 9 -16.63 -6.98 -5.98
N ILE A 10 -15.91 -8.09 -5.78
CA ILE A 10 -14.47 -8.17 -6.10
C ILE A 10 -14.21 -7.84 -7.58
N LEU A 11 -15.09 -8.28 -8.49
CA LEU A 11 -14.95 -8.03 -9.92
C LEU A 11 -15.35 -6.61 -10.35
N LYS A 12 -16.17 -5.89 -9.60
CA LYS A 12 -16.60 -4.52 -9.94
C LYS A 12 -15.80 -3.43 -9.24
N THR A 13 -15.23 -3.72 -8.08
CA THR A 13 -14.51 -2.72 -7.29
C THR A 13 -13.05 -2.63 -7.74
N GLU A 14 -12.53 -1.41 -7.71
CA GLU A 14 -11.10 -1.13 -7.69
C GLU A 14 -10.73 -0.71 -6.26
N PRO A 15 -9.73 -1.35 -5.63
CA PRO A 15 -9.37 -1.01 -4.27
C PRO A 15 -8.65 0.34 -4.24
N GLU A 16 -9.09 1.22 -3.34
CA GLU A 16 -8.48 2.51 -3.08
C GLU A 16 -8.00 2.58 -1.63
N LEU A 17 -6.91 3.31 -1.40
CA LEU A 17 -6.38 3.53 -0.06
C LEU A 17 -7.05 4.77 0.54
N GLU A 18 -7.96 4.53 1.47
CA GLU A 18 -8.68 5.56 2.19
C GLU A 18 -7.96 5.98 3.48
N ASP A 19 -8.19 7.23 3.90
CA ASP A 19 -7.75 7.69 5.23
C ASP A 19 -8.69 7.13 6.30
N GLU A 20 -8.22 7.06 7.55
CA GLU A 20 -9.03 6.66 8.69
C GLU A 20 -9.07 7.78 9.73
N PRO A 21 -9.91 8.82 9.53
CA PRO A 21 -9.90 10.02 10.38
C PRO A 21 -10.24 9.75 11.84
N LYS A 22 -11.02 8.70 12.10
CA LYS A 22 -11.39 8.28 13.47
C LYS A 22 -10.18 7.85 14.29
N GLU A 23 -9.20 7.22 13.63
CA GLU A 23 -7.95 6.76 14.20
C GLU A 23 -6.81 7.79 14.00
N GLY A 24 -7.11 8.94 13.40
CA GLY A 24 -6.12 9.97 13.07
C GLY A 24 -5.12 9.56 12.00
N ILE A 25 -5.43 8.54 11.18
CA ILE A 25 -4.53 8.01 10.16
C ILE A 25 -4.82 8.72 8.82
N VAL A 26 -3.78 9.28 8.21
CA VAL A 26 -3.84 9.93 6.90
C VAL A 26 -2.68 9.46 6.02
N TRP A 27 -2.97 9.22 4.75
CA TRP A 27 -2.00 8.77 3.75
C TRP A 27 -1.69 9.88 2.75
N SER A 28 -0.41 10.05 2.44
CA SER A 28 0.01 11.03 1.42
C SER A 28 -0.58 10.69 0.05
N ALA A 29 -0.95 11.70 -0.74
CA ALA A 29 -1.48 11.52 -2.10
C ALA A 29 -0.58 10.65 -2.98
N GLY A 30 0.74 10.82 -2.90
CA GLY A 30 1.69 10.00 -3.65
C GLY A 30 1.72 8.53 -3.23
N PHE A 31 1.43 8.23 -1.95
CA PHE A 31 1.32 6.84 -1.49
C PHE A 31 0.01 6.21 -1.99
N LYS A 32 -1.10 6.94 -1.92
CA LYS A 32 -2.39 6.49 -2.47
C LYS A 32 -2.26 6.17 -3.96
N ASP A 33 -1.60 7.03 -4.73
CA ASP A 33 -1.37 6.80 -6.16
C ASP A 33 -0.48 5.56 -6.43
N PHE A 34 0.60 5.39 -5.66
CA PHE A 34 1.45 4.21 -5.77
C PHE A 34 0.67 2.91 -5.53
N ILE A 35 -0.16 2.86 -4.47
CA ILE A 35 -0.99 1.69 -4.14
C ILE A 35 -2.04 1.43 -5.23
N ARG A 36 -2.71 2.47 -5.72
CA ARG A 36 -3.67 2.38 -6.84
C ARG A 36 -3.04 1.72 -8.07
N ILE A 37 -1.82 2.14 -8.43
CA ILE A 37 -1.09 1.54 -9.56
C ILE A 37 -0.68 0.09 -9.25
N ALA A 38 -0.17 -0.19 -8.05
CA ALA A 38 0.23 -1.53 -7.63
C ALA A 38 -0.94 -2.54 -7.67
N LEU A 39 -2.14 -2.07 -7.34
CA LEU A 39 -3.37 -2.86 -7.32
C LEU A 39 -4.14 -2.84 -8.64
N THR A 40 -3.52 -2.39 -9.74
CA THR A 40 -4.13 -2.44 -11.08
C THR A 40 -4.66 -3.85 -11.37
N LYS A 41 -5.97 -3.93 -11.60
CA LYS A 41 -6.71 -5.20 -11.70
C LYS A 41 -6.31 -6.04 -12.89
N MET A 42 -6.15 -5.40 -14.05
CA MET A 42 -5.69 -6.07 -15.26
C MET A 42 -4.19 -6.31 -15.15
N SER A 43 -3.78 -7.57 -14.98
CA SER A 43 -2.37 -7.96 -14.83
C SER A 43 -1.47 -7.40 -15.94
N ARG A 44 -1.96 -7.39 -17.20
CA ARG A 44 -1.22 -6.86 -18.36
C ARG A 44 -1.00 -5.34 -18.32
N LYS A 45 -1.81 -4.59 -17.57
CA LYS A 45 -1.67 -3.13 -17.40
C LYS A 45 -0.88 -2.78 -16.14
N ARG A 46 -0.69 -3.74 -15.23
CA ARG A 46 0.06 -3.53 -13.99
C ARG A 46 1.55 -3.40 -14.32
N PRO A 47 2.24 -2.34 -13.85
CA PRO A 47 3.67 -2.23 -14.06
C PRO A 47 4.43 -3.38 -13.37
N SER A 48 5.54 -3.79 -13.98
CA SER A 48 6.45 -4.76 -13.37
C SER A 48 7.09 -4.21 -12.09
N PRO A 49 7.58 -5.07 -11.17
CA PRO A 49 8.28 -4.60 -9.97
C PRO A 49 9.40 -3.60 -10.25
N ARG A 50 10.16 -3.79 -11.35
CA ARG A 50 11.22 -2.86 -11.77
C ARG A 50 10.65 -1.49 -12.13
N GLN A 51 9.56 -1.43 -12.89
CA GLN A 51 8.89 -0.16 -13.23
C GLN A 51 8.26 0.50 -12.01
N MET A 52 7.75 -0.28 -11.05
CA MET A 52 7.20 0.26 -9.81
C MET A 52 8.25 1.00 -8.97
N LEU A 53 9.53 0.60 -9.04
CA LEU A 53 10.63 1.32 -8.37
C LEU A 53 10.85 2.73 -8.94
N GLU A 54 10.45 2.97 -10.19
CA GLU A 54 10.55 4.26 -10.88
C GLU A 54 9.40 5.21 -10.51
N HIS A 55 8.41 4.76 -9.74
CA HIS A 55 7.30 5.59 -9.30
C HIS A 55 7.80 6.77 -8.44
N PRO A 56 7.28 8.01 -8.62
CA PRO A 56 7.76 9.19 -7.90
C PRO A 56 7.78 9.04 -6.37
N TRP A 57 6.75 8.37 -5.82
CA TRP A 57 6.68 8.08 -4.39
C TRP A 57 7.81 7.15 -3.91
N MET A 58 8.16 6.12 -4.69
CA MET A 58 9.24 5.17 -4.37
C MET A 58 10.60 5.84 -4.44
N ILE A 59 10.87 6.60 -5.50
CA ILE A 59 12.11 7.38 -5.64
C ILE A 59 12.29 8.33 -4.44
N SER A 60 11.19 8.91 -3.96
CA SER A 60 11.21 9.76 -2.76
C SER A 60 11.44 8.97 -1.48
N GLN A 61 10.87 7.77 -1.34
CA GLN A 61 11.07 6.92 -0.15
C GLN A 61 12.50 6.39 -0.06
N ILE A 62 13.13 6.00 -1.16
CA ILE A 62 14.50 5.46 -1.19
C ILE A 62 15.51 6.46 -0.60
N LYS A 63 15.25 7.77 -0.74
CA LYS A 63 16.12 8.83 -0.20
C LYS A 63 15.95 9.04 1.30
N LYS A 64 14.88 8.51 1.91
CA LYS A 64 14.61 8.69 3.34
C LYS A 64 15.43 7.69 4.15
N LYS A 65 16.13 8.19 5.17
CA LYS A 65 16.74 7.36 6.20
C LYS A 65 15.74 7.17 7.34
N VAL A 66 15.22 5.97 7.48
CA VAL A 66 14.29 5.59 8.55
C VAL A 66 15.03 4.66 9.51
N LYS A 67 14.97 4.95 10.82
CA LYS A 67 15.51 4.07 11.87
C LYS A 67 14.57 2.89 12.09
N MET A 68 14.53 1.99 11.11
CA MET A 68 13.65 0.81 11.15
C MET A 68 13.98 -0.11 12.32
N ASP A 69 15.23 -0.16 12.74
CA ASP A 69 15.69 -0.82 13.97
C ASP A 69 14.89 -0.33 15.19
N LYS A 70 14.75 0.98 15.35
CA LYS A 70 14.00 1.59 16.46
C LYS A 70 12.50 1.43 16.33
N LEU A 71 11.97 1.45 15.10
CA LEU A 71 10.55 1.20 14.87
C LEU A 71 10.18 -0.24 15.27
N VAL A 72 10.99 -1.22 14.85
CA VAL A 72 10.76 -2.63 15.17
C VAL A 72 10.86 -2.87 16.68
N GLU A 73 11.90 -2.32 17.33
CA GLU A 73 12.06 -2.38 18.79
C GLU A 73 10.86 -1.77 19.53
N TYR A 74 10.33 -0.64 19.06
CA TYR A 74 9.17 -0.01 19.67
C TYR A 74 7.89 -0.85 19.53
N CYS A 75 7.66 -1.44 18.37
CA CYS A 75 6.43 -2.18 18.09
C CYS A 75 6.41 -3.60 18.70
N TRP A 76 7.56 -4.29 18.74
CA TRP A 76 7.64 -5.70 19.15
C TRP A 76 8.59 -5.95 20.35
N GLY A 77 9.31 -4.95 20.82
CA GLY A 77 10.35 -5.11 21.84
C GLY A 77 11.64 -5.71 21.28
N THR A 78 12.56 -6.11 22.16
CA THR A 78 13.84 -6.75 21.81
C THR A 78 13.77 -8.28 21.71
N ASN A 79 12.63 -8.87 22.06
CA ASN A 79 12.45 -10.33 22.11
C ASN A 79 11.76 -10.80 20.82
N LEU A 80 12.50 -10.72 19.70
CA LEU A 80 12.16 -11.45 18.48
C LEU A 80 12.85 -12.82 18.58
N ASP A 81 12.33 -13.68 19.45
CA ASP A 81 12.70 -15.10 19.49
C ASP A 81 11.97 -15.88 18.39
#